data_AF-A0A7U5Y3D7-F1
#
_entry.id   AF-A0A7U5Y3D7-F1
#
_cell.length_a   1.000
_cell.length_b   1.000
_cell.length_c   1.000
_cell.angle_alpha   90.00
_cell.angle_beta   90.00
_cell.angle_gamma   90.00
#
_symmetry.space_group_name_H-M   'P 1'
#
loop_
_entity.id
_entity.type
_entity.pdbx_description
1 polymer ?
#
loop_
_entity_poly.entity_id
_entity_poly.type
_entity_poly.pdbx_seq_one_letter_code
_entity_poly.pdbx_strand_id
1 'polypeptide(L)'
;MATRIFGPLIFALALSPGLALAMTPTITTPSFTLRGTPMWDDGDGYATLLSYADNVASIALMDIQAAVSLGMADSTGMLEGGRWVTYTTTYGLDVTPGYRVTSISITGIAEGYFNQPAGGYVDQAQYTYLSGYRGFEPLYGGASSLGMFNGEREISIYAGGLALTGFSTMHFNAQAGNQVISAVVPDPEGGPPSYVGAQASMLVRDLTLRIEVQPVPEPSTWLMFSGGVAALALARTLKKRR
;
A
#
# COMPACT_ATOMS: atom_id res chain seq x y z
N MET A 1 -5.20 -43.56 -66.62
CA MET A 1 -4.81 -42.14 -66.82
C MET A 1 -5.71 -41.30 -65.93
N ALA A 2 -5.16 -40.28 -65.26
CA ALA A 2 -5.75 -39.44 -64.19
C ALA A 2 -5.56 -39.93 -62.74
N THR A 3 -4.37 -39.61 -62.24
CA THR A 3 -3.95 -39.46 -60.85
C THR A 3 -4.82 -38.45 -60.10
N ARG A 4 -5.28 -38.76 -58.87
CA ARG A 4 -5.54 -37.74 -57.84
C ARG A 4 -5.11 -38.24 -56.47
N ILE A 5 -4.16 -37.50 -55.93
CA ILE A 5 -3.52 -37.59 -54.62
C ILE A 5 -4.42 -36.83 -53.64
N PHE A 6 -4.77 -37.40 -52.49
CA PHE A 6 -5.25 -36.64 -51.33
C PHE A 6 -4.50 -37.12 -50.09
N GLY A 7 -3.81 -36.16 -49.48
CA GLY A 7 -2.78 -36.34 -48.46
C GLY A 7 -3.31 -36.64 -47.05
N PRO A 8 -2.38 -36.79 -46.09
CA PRO A 8 -2.68 -37.23 -44.74
C PRO A 8 -3.40 -36.14 -43.93
N LEU A 9 -4.39 -36.57 -43.14
CA LEU A 9 -5.03 -35.78 -42.08
C LEU A 9 -3.94 -35.26 -41.12
N ILE A 10 -3.70 -33.95 -41.11
CA ILE A 10 -2.96 -33.29 -40.04
C ILE A 10 -3.96 -33.00 -38.92
N PHE A 11 -3.85 -33.77 -37.83
CA PHE A 11 -4.45 -33.42 -36.54
C PHE A 11 -3.78 -32.14 -36.04
N ALA A 12 -4.50 -31.02 -36.08
CA ALA A 12 -4.10 -29.82 -35.36
C ALA A 12 -4.31 -30.09 -33.85
N LEU A 13 -3.24 -30.42 -33.14
CA LEU A 13 -3.20 -30.31 -31.69
C LEU A 13 -3.42 -28.83 -31.36
N ALA A 14 -4.58 -28.51 -30.80
CA ALA A 14 -4.82 -27.24 -30.15
C ALA A 14 -3.82 -27.09 -29.00
N LEU A 15 -2.81 -26.25 -29.20
CA LEU A 15 -1.99 -25.70 -28.13
C LEU A 15 -2.93 -24.93 -27.20
N SER A 16 -3.26 -25.54 -26.07
CA SER A 16 -3.88 -24.86 -24.94
C SER A 16 -3.03 -23.63 -24.61
N PRO A 17 -3.60 -22.42 -24.47
CA PRO A 17 -2.84 -21.29 -23.95
C PRO A 17 -2.39 -21.69 -22.55
N GLY A 18 -1.07 -21.77 -22.37
CA GLY A 18 -0.48 -21.97 -21.06
C GLY A 18 -1.06 -20.93 -20.11
N LEU A 19 -1.55 -21.41 -18.97
CA LEU A 19 -1.76 -20.60 -17.78
C LEU A 19 -0.50 -19.75 -17.56
N ALA A 20 -0.58 -18.47 -17.92
CA ALA A 20 0.32 -17.48 -17.38
C ALA A 20 0.01 -17.47 -15.88
N LEU A 21 0.82 -18.17 -15.09
CA LEU A 21 0.89 -17.93 -13.66
C LEU A 21 1.16 -16.43 -13.53
N ALA A 22 0.19 -15.67 -13.02
CA ALA A 22 0.36 -14.26 -12.74
C ALA A 22 1.60 -14.13 -11.85
N MET A 23 2.70 -13.65 -12.42
CA MET A 23 3.92 -13.44 -11.66
C MET A 23 3.60 -12.34 -10.65
N THR A 24 3.59 -12.70 -9.38
CA THR A 24 3.48 -11.71 -8.30
C THR A 24 4.65 -10.74 -8.45
N PRO A 25 4.39 -9.44 -8.62
CA PRO A 25 5.44 -8.48 -8.92
C PRO A 25 6.45 -8.43 -7.78
N THR A 26 7.72 -8.50 -8.17
CA THR A 26 8.86 -8.46 -7.27
C THR A 26 9.67 -7.21 -7.56
N ILE A 27 9.93 -6.42 -6.54
CA ILE A 27 10.79 -5.24 -6.59
C ILE A 27 12.10 -5.61 -5.89
N THR A 28 13.20 -5.62 -6.62
CA THR A 28 14.52 -5.89 -6.06
C THR A 28 15.36 -4.61 -6.10
N THR A 29 15.94 -4.25 -4.96
CA THR A 29 16.92 -3.17 -4.81
C THR A 29 18.22 -3.76 -4.24
N PRO A 30 19.33 -2.99 -4.19
CA PRO A 30 20.54 -3.46 -3.52
C PRO A 30 20.36 -3.81 -2.04
N SER A 31 19.42 -3.15 -1.35
CA SER A 31 19.28 -3.23 0.11
C SER A 31 18.11 -4.09 0.59
N PHE A 32 17.14 -4.39 -0.29
CA PHE A 32 16.03 -5.31 0.01
C PHE A 32 15.35 -5.83 -1.25
N THR A 33 14.55 -6.89 -1.09
CA THR A 33 13.57 -7.35 -2.05
C THR A 33 12.16 -7.28 -1.45
N LEU A 34 11.23 -6.64 -2.16
CA LEU A 34 9.81 -6.59 -1.85
C LEU A 34 9.05 -7.52 -2.80
N ARG A 35 8.17 -8.36 -2.26
CA ARG A 35 7.34 -9.29 -3.04
C ARG A 35 5.91 -9.18 -2.57
N GLY A 36 4.95 -9.12 -3.48
CA GLY A 36 3.57 -9.43 -3.10
C GLY A 36 3.54 -10.84 -2.49
N THR A 37 2.81 -11.01 -1.40
CA THR A 37 2.59 -12.33 -0.79
C THR A 37 1.10 -12.57 -0.75
N PRO A 38 0.58 -13.55 -1.53
CA PRO A 38 -0.80 -13.98 -1.42
C PRO A 38 -0.93 -14.76 -0.11
N MET A 39 -1.00 -14.06 1.01
CA MET A 39 -1.19 -14.67 2.33
C MET A 39 -2.67 -14.67 2.74
N TRP A 40 -3.46 -13.78 2.16
CA TRP A 40 -4.90 -13.63 2.35
C TRP A 40 -5.51 -13.26 0.99
N ASP A 41 -6.64 -13.87 0.62
CA ASP A 41 -7.23 -13.98 -0.73
C ASP A 41 -7.60 -12.68 -1.48
N ASP A 42 -7.17 -11.51 -1.00
CA ASP A 42 -7.47 -10.24 -1.64
C ASP A 42 -6.18 -9.52 -2.05
N GLY A 43 -6.03 -9.25 -3.35
CA GLY A 43 -4.98 -8.41 -3.90
C GLY A 43 -3.71 -9.12 -4.37
N ASP A 44 -3.41 -9.00 -5.66
CA ASP A 44 -2.19 -9.51 -6.29
C ASP A 44 -0.90 -8.79 -5.79
N GLY A 45 -1.07 -7.68 -5.07
CA GLY A 45 0.03 -6.90 -4.50
C GLY A 45 0.88 -6.22 -5.57
N TYR A 46 0.27 -5.76 -6.67
CA TYR A 46 0.97 -4.94 -7.65
C TYR A 46 1.41 -3.62 -7.05
N ALA A 47 2.74 -3.50 -7.05
CA ALA A 47 3.47 -2.33 -6.69
C ALA A 47 4.53 -2.09 -7.77
N THR A 48 4.85 -0.82 -8.04
CA THR A 48 5.87 -0.45 -9.02
C THR A 48 6.92 0.43 -8.37
N LEU A 49 8.20 0.08 -8.54
CA LEU A 49 9.30 0.92 -8.08
C LEU A 49 9.35 2.19 -8.94
N LEU A 50 9.18 3.35 -8.31
CA LEU A 50 9.29 4.65 -8.95
C LEU A 50 10.73 5.14 -8.96
N SER A 51 11.42 5.00 -7.81
CA SER A 51 12.82 5.42 -7.66
C SER A 51 13.52 4.67 -6.53
N TYR A 52 14.84 4.57 -6.65
CA TYR A 52 15.73 4.15 -5.56
C TYR A 52 16.99 5.01 -5.56
N ALA A 53 17.17 5.83 -4.52
CA ALA A 53 18.34 6.68 -4.35
C ALA A 53 18.61 6.90 -2.85
N ASP A 54 19.88 7.04 -2.46
CA ASP A 54 20.27 7.32 -1.07
C ASP A 54 19.67 6.34 -0.04
N ASN A 55 19.56 5.06 -0.42
CA ASN A 55 18.91 4.00 0.36
C ASN A 55 17.43 4.25 0.71
N VAL A 56 16.76 5.04 -0.12
CA VAL A 56 15.32 5.28 -0.06
C VAL A 56 14.69 4.72 -1.32
N ALA A 57 13.74 3.81 -1.16
CA ALA A 57 12.85 3.37 -2.23
C ALA A 57 11.53 4.15 -2.17
N SER A 58 11.03 4.55 -3.35
CA SER A 58 9.66 5.05 -3.53
C SER A 58 8.91 4.13 -4.47
N ILE A 59 7.76 3.65 -4.04
CA ILE A 59 7.03 2.54 -4.66
C ILE A 59 5.56 2.94 -4.78
N ALA A 60 5.00 2.93 -5.99
CA ALA A 60 3.58 3.19 -6.21
C ALA A 60 2.73 1.98 -5.78
N LEU A 61 1.68 2.23 -5.01
CA LEU A 61 0.72 1.25 -4.51
C LEU A 61 -0.57 1.27 -5.34
N MET A 62 -0.43 0.93 -6.63
CA MET A 62 -1.49 1.12 -7.63
C MET A 62 -2.75 0.30 -7.33
N ASP A 63 -2.61 -0.92 -6.81
CA ASP A 63 -3.77 -1.76 -6.52
C ASP A 63 -4.59 -1.24 -5.36
N ILE A 64 -3.91 -0.83 -4.28
CA ILE A 64 -4.57 -0.24 -3.12
C ILE A 64 -5.29 1.03 -3.57
N GLN A 65 -4.60 1.88 -4.34
CA GLN A 65 -5.16 3.11 -4.88
C GLN A 65 -6.42 2.86 -5.72
N ALA A 66 -6.37 1.89 -6.64
CA ALA A 66 -7.50 1.54 -7.50
C ALA A 66 -8.66 0.93 -6.70
N ALA A 67 -8.36 0.03 -5.77
CA ALA A 67 -9.35 -0.67 -4.97
C ALA A 67 -10.16 0.29 -4.08
N VAL A 68 -9.49 1.28 -3.48
CA VAL A 68 -10.13 2.22 -2.55
C VAL A 68 -10.64 3.50 -3.21
N SER A 69 -10.48 3.65 -4.52
CA SER A 69 -11.12 4.71 -5.29
C SER A 69 -12.58 4.34 -5.58
N LEU A 70 -13.49 4.97 -4.85
CA LEU A 70 -14.91 4.69 -4.92
C LEU A 70 -15.63 5.65 -5.85
N GLY A 71 -16.31 5.08 -6.85
CA GLY A 71 -17.28 5.81 -7.65
C GLY A 71 -18.46 6.35 -6.82
N MET A 72 -19.38 7.03 -7.50
CA MET A 72 -20.50 7.72 -6.86
C MET A 72 -21.41 6.77 -6.06
N ALA A 73 -21.64 7.10 -4.80
CA ALA A 73 -22.79 6.67 -4.00
C ALA A 73 -23.88 7.74 -4.11
N ASP A 74 -25.14 7.33 -4.27
CA ASP A 74 -26.28 8.22 -4.50
C ASP A 74 -27.50 7.67 -3.75
N SER A 75 -28.15 8.51 -2.95
CA SER A 75 -29.39 8.16 -2.24
C SER A 75 -30.66 8.75 -2.87
N THR A 76 -30.59 9.29 -4.08
CA THR A 76 -31.75 9.90 -4.76
C THR A 76 -32.94 8.94 -4.85
N GLY A 77 -34.09 9.36 -4.31
CA GLY A 77 -35.33 8.57 -4.28
C GLY A 77 -35.38 7.49 -3.21
N MET A 78 -34.36 7.36 -2.35
CA MET A 78 -34.29 6.38 -1.26
C MET A 78 -33.75 7.04 0.02
N LEU A 79 -33.83 6.35 1.16
CA LEU A 79 -33.33 6.90 2.44
C LEU A 79 -31.80 6.93 2.48
N GLU A 80 -31.15 5.88 1.96
CA GLU A 80 -29.71 5.69 2.02
C GLU A 80 -29.15 5.12 0.72
N GLY A 81 -27.91 5.48 0.42
CA GLY A 81 -27.10 4.89 -0.64
C GLY A 81 -25.70 4.63 -0.09
N GLY A 82 -25.00 3.61 -0.60
CA GLY A 82 -23.71 3.25 -0.05
C GLY A 82 -22.81 2.47 -0.99
N ARG A 83 -21.50 2.68 -0.82
CA ARG A 83 -20.43 1.87 -1.40
C ARG A 83 -19.35 1.67 -0.35
N TRP A 84 -18.89 0.43 -0.22
CA TRP A 84 -17.88 0.06 0.76
C TRP A 84 -16.91 -0.91 0.12
N VAL A 85 -15.63 -0.71 0.42
CA VAL A 85 -14.57 -1.64 0.04
C VAL A 85 -13.61 -1.76 1.20
N THR A 86 -13.21 -3.00 1.45
CA THR A 86 -12.06 -3.31 2.29
C THR A 86 -11.06 -3.98 1.39
N TYR A 87 -9.87 -3.42 1.30
CA TYR A 87 -8.75 -3.98 0.57
C TYR A 87 -7.64 -4.28 1.56
N THR A 88 -7.26 -5.54 1.66
CA THR A 88 -6.11 -5.96 2.45
C THR A 88 -5.07 -6.50 1.49
N THR A 89 -3.80 -6.17 1.68
CA THR A 89 -2.72 -6.84 0.93
C THR A 89 -1.52 -7.03 1.84
N THR A 90 -0.70 -8.03 1.52
CA THR A 90 0.51 -8.32 2.27
C THR A 90 1.71 -8.35 1.35
N TYR A 91 2.80 -7.70 1.76
CA TYR A 91 4.09 -7.79 1.09
C TYR A 91 5.11 -8.48 1.98
N GLY A 92 5.89 -9.38 1.40
CA GLY A 92 7.13 -9.89 1.98
C GLY A 92 8.27 -8.92 1.72
N LEU A 93 8.99 -8.54 2.76
CA LEU A 93 10.15 -7.65 2.72
C LEU A 93 11.38 -8.43 3.18
N ASP A 94 12.29 -8.73 2.27
CA ASP A 94 13.54 -9.43 2.56
C ASP A 94 14.71 -8.44 2.50
N VAL A 95 15.22 -8.04 3.66
CA VAL A 95 16.31 -7.07 3.77
C VAL A 95 17.65 -7.75 3.54
N THR A 96 18.43 -7.23 2.59
CA THR A 96 19.77 -7.73 2.26
C THR A 96 20.68 -7.69 3.50
N PRO A 97 21.48 -8.74 3.76
CA PRO A 97 22.48 -8.71 4.83
C PRO A 97 23.37 -7.46 4.75
N GLY A 98 23.65 -6.87 5.92
CA GLY A 98 24.38 -5.60 6.02
C GLY A 98 23.49 -4.36 5.89
N TYR A 99 22.17 -4.51 5.79
CA TYR A 99 21.21 -3.42 5.81
C TYR A 99 20.13 -3.64 6.87
N ARG A 100 19.46 -2.54 7.27
CA ARG A 100 18.26 -2.55 8.09
C ARG A 100 17.27 -1.50 7.61
N VAL A 101 15.99 -1.81 7.64
CA VAL A 101 14.94 -0.81 7.36
C VAL A 101 14.70 0.02 8.61
N THR A 102 14.75 1.34 8.48
CA THR A 102 14.68 2.30 9.59
C THR A 102 13.37 3.07 9.64
N SER A 103 12.75 3.29 8.48
CA SER A 103 11.43 3.90 8.40
C SER A 103 10.65 3.36 7.20
N ILE A 104 9.34 3.32 7.35
CA ILE A 104 8.38 3.02 6.30
C ILE A 104 7.29 4.08 6.39
N SER A 105 6.90 4.66 5.26
CA SER A 105 5.79 5.60 5.22
C SER A 105 4.93 5.40 3.98
N ILE A 106 3.66 5.74 4.10
CA ILE A 106 2.73 5.81 2.97
C ILE A 106 2.25 7.25 2.89
N THR A 107 2.34 7.83 1.71
CA THR A 107 1.73 9.13 1.42
C THR A 107 0.82 9.03 0.21
N GLY A 108 -0.18 9.88 0.12
CA GLY A 108 -1.07 9.95 -1.02
C GLY A 108 -2.07 11.09 -0.87
N ILE A 109 -2.94 11.25 -1.86
CA ILE A 109 -3.99 12.26 -1.84
C ILE A 109 -5.33 11.57 -2.01
N ALA A 110 -6.24 11.82 -1.07
CA ALA A 110 -7.65 11.50 -1.20
C ALA A 110 -8.40 12.75 -1.67
N GLU A 111 -9.13 12.63 -2.76
CA GLU A 111 -10.02 13.67 -3.27
C GLU A 111 -11.46 13.24 -3.04
N GLY A 112 -12.16 13.99 -2.20
CA GLY A 112 -13.54 13.75 -1.86
C GLY A 112 -14.45 14.68 -2.66
N TYR A 113 -15.58 14.17 -3.10
CA TYR A 113 -16.69 14.99 -3.56
C TYR A 113 -17.92 14.58 -2.78
N PHE A 114 -18.67 15.56 -2.30
CA PHE A 114 -20.03 15.31 -1.86
C PHE A 114 -20.95 16.48 -2.21
N ASN A 115 -22.20 16.14 -2.49
CA ASN A 115 -23.31 17.06 -2.62
C ASN A 115 -24.40 16.59 -1.67
N GLN A 116 -24.61 17.35 -0.59
CA GLN A 116 -25.57 16.99 0.45
C GLN A 116 -26.67 18.04 0.57
N PRO A 117 -27.96 17.64 0.57
CA PRO A 117 -29.04 18.54 0.93
C PRO A 117 -29.01 18.83 2.44
N ALA A 118 -29.69 19.91 2.85
CA ALA A 118 -29.84 20.21 4.28
C ALA A 118 -30.51 19.03 5.00
N GLY A 119 -29.83 18.48 6.02
CA GLY A 119 -30.30 17.30 6.77
C GLY A 119 -29.81 15.94 6.25
N GLY A 120 -29.06 15.90 5.14
CA GLY A 120 -28.35 14.71 4.68
C GLY A 120 -27.00 14.51 5.39
N TYR A 121 -26.40 13.32 5.23
CA TYR A 121 -25.12 12.94 5.86
C TYR A 121 -24.24 12.11 4.91
N VAL A 122 -22.92 12.22 5.06
CA VAL A 122 -21.92 11.44 4.31
C VAL A 122 -20.83 10.88 5.24
N ASP A 123 -20.41 9.61 5.05
CA ASP A 123 -19.38 8.94 5.89
C ASP A 123 -18.10 8.45 5.16
N GLN A 124 -17.09 8.08 5.97
CA GLN A 124 -15.63 8.17 5.87
C GLN A 124 -14.81 7.16 5.02
N ALA A 125 -13.50 7.45 4.91
CA ALA A 125 -12.42 6.52 4.59
C ALA A 125 -11.41 6.33 5.73
N GLN A 126 -10.86 5.12 5.87
CA GLN A 126 -9.85 4.76 6.88
C GLN A 126 -8.72 3.92 6.28
N TYR A 127 -7.48 4.31 6.54
CA TYR A 127 -6.28 3.63 6.07
C TYR A 127 -5.43 3.20 7.25
N THR A 128 -5.06 1.92 7.29
CA THR A 128 -4.28 1.33 8.38
C THR A 128 -3.08 0.56 7.83
N TYR A 129 -1.92 0.79 8.43
CA TYR A 129 -0.70 0.06 8.11
C TYR A 129 -0.25 -0.76 9.30
N LEU A 130 0.17 -2.01 9.05
CA LEU A 130 0.63 -2.94 10.06
C LEU A 130 1.90 -3.63 9.57
N SER A 131 2.95 -3.69 10.37
CA SER A 131 4.17 -4.42 10.02
C SER A 131 4.40 -5.57 10.99
N GLY A 132 4.84 -6.72 10.48
CA GLY A 132 5.21 -7.88 11.29
C GLY A 132 6.60 -8.37 10.96
N TYR A 133 7.33 -8.87 11.95
CA TYR A 133 8.51 -9.70 11.74
C TYR A 133 8.14 -11.14 12.07
N ARG A 134 8.58 -12.11 11.26
CA ARG A 134 8.26 -13.52 11.48
C ARG A 134 8.96 -14.02 12.76
N GLY A 135 8.21 -14.18 13.85
CA GLY A 135 8.71 -14.69 15.13
C GLY A 135 8.61 -13.72 16.32
N PHE A 136 8.04 -12.52 16.15
CA PHE A 136 7.76 -11.56 17.23
C PHE A 136 6.34 -11.00 17.12
N GLU A 137 5.88 -10.29 18.16
CA GLU A 137 4.60 -9.57 18.15
C GLU A 137 4.53 -8.58 16.97
N PRO A 138 3.36 -8.42 16.32
CA PRO A 138 3.20 -7.44 15.26
C PRO A 138 3.54 -6.03 15.76
N LEU A 139 4.42 -5.34 15.03
CA LEU A 139 4.64 -3.91 15.21
C LEU A 139 3.48 -3.19 14.53
N TYR A 140 2.45 -2.88 15.31
CA TYR A 140 1.34 -2.06 14.85
C TYR A 140 1.89 -0.72 14.31
N GLY A 141 1.67 -0.49 13.02
CA GLY A 141 2.04 0.74 12.34
C GLY A 141 0.97 1.81 12.53
N GLY A 142 1.22 3.00 11.99
CA GLY A 142 0.28 4.12 12.05
C GLY A 142 -1.03 3.88 11.29
N ALA A 143 -1.99 4.79 11.51
CA ALA A 143 -3.25 4.84 10.78
C ALA A 143 -3.55 6.29 10.36
N SER A 144 -4.28 6.44 9.26
CA SER A 144 -4.82 7.70 8.78
C SER A 144 -6.32 7.54 8.56
N SER A 145 -7.12 8.37 9.23
CA SER A 145 -8.58 8.37 9.07
C SER A 145 -9.04 9.71 8.50
N LEU A 146 -9.87 9.66 7.46
CA LEU A 146 -10.43 10.80 6.77
C LEU A 146 -11.96 10.70 6.81
N GLY A 147 -12.58 11.40 7.74
CA GLY A 147 -14.02 11.58 7.80
C GLY A 147 -14.46 12.87 7.10
N MET A 148 -15.64 12.83 6.46
CA MET A 148 -16.38 14.00 5.97
C MET A 148 -15.52 15.07 5.29
N PHE A 149 -14.99 14.80 4.10
CA PHE A 149 -14.13 15.73 3.37
C PHE A 149 -14.62 16.01 1.94
N ASN A 150 -14.41 17.25 1.49
CA ASN A 150 -14.62 17.70 0.11
C ASN A 150 -13.32 18.35 -0.38
N GLY A 151 -12.94 18.07 -1.62
CA GLY A 151 -11.63 18.41 -2.16
C GLY A 151 -10.51 17.50 -1.64
N GLU A 152 -9.28 17.98 -1.73
CA GLU A 152 -8.08 17.19 -1.48
C GLU A 152 -7.71 17.11 0.01
N ARG A 153 -7.31 15.91 0.43
CA ARG A 153 -6.76 15.63 1.76
C ARG A 153 -5.55 14.72 1.63
N GLU A 154 -4.53 15.01 2.42
CA GLU A 154 -3.33 14.19 2.48
C GLU A 154 -3.63 12.90 3.27
N ILE A 155 -3.22 11.77 2.71
CA ILE A 155 -3.04 10.51 3.41
C ILE A 155 -1.57 10.48 3.85
N SER A 156 -1.31 10.31 5.13
CA SER A 156 0.04 10.18 5.65
C SER A 156 0.07 9.16 6.78
N ILE A 157 0.82 8.09 6.56
CA ILE A 157 1.02 7.01 7.53
C ILE A 157 2.51 6.81 7.68
N TYR A 158 3.01 6.79 8.92
CA TYR A 158 4.43 6.68 9.21
C TYR A 158 4.70 5.64 10.29
N ALA A 159 5.74 4.84 10.07
CA ALA A 159 6.33 3.93 11.03
C ALA A 159 7.85 4.14 11.02
N GLY A 160 8.39 4.74 12.09
CA GLY A 160 9.81 5.05 12.23
C GLY A 160 10.45 4.33 13.42
N GLY A 161 11.77 4.49 13.56
CA GLY A 161 12.53 3.83 14.63
C GLY A 161 12.59 2.32 14.46
N LEU A 162 12.43 1.85 13.21
CA LEU A 162 12.46 0.44 12.89
C LEU A 162 13.90 -0.06 12.86
N ALA A 163 14.06 -1.36 13.08
CA ALA A 163 15.32 -2.07 12.94
C ALA A 163 15.08 -3.42 12.25
N LEU A 164 14.27 -3.42 11.19
CA LEU A 164 13.92 -4.66 10.49
C LEU A 164 15.14 -5.14 9.72
N THR A 165 15.50 -6.41 9.92
CA THR A 165 16.57 -7.11 9.22
C THR A 165 16.03 -8.45 8.74
N GLY A 166 16.62 -9.04 7.69
CA GLY A 166 16.13 -10.29 7.10
C GLY A 166 14.67 -10.19 6.62
N PHE A 167 13.92 -11.28 6.73
CA PHE A 167 12.55 -11.37 6.23
C PHE A 167 11.50 -10.83 7.22
N SER A 168 10.67 -9.91 6.75
CA SER A 168 9.51 -9.34 7.44
C SER A 168 8.27 -9.37 6.55
N THR A 169 7.07 -9.25 7.13
CA THR A 169 5.82 -9.06 6.38
C THR A 169 5.26 -7.68 6.66
N MET A 170 4.69 -7.04 5.64
CA MET A 170 3.97 -5.77 5.76
C MET A 170 2.53 -5.99 5.34
N HIS A 171 1.61 -5.74 6.25
CA HIS A 171 0.17 -5.86 6.04
C HIS A 171 -0.44 -4.46 5.87
N PHE A 172 -1.13 -4.26 4.77
CA PHE A 172 -1.83 -3.02 4.47
C PHE A 172 -3.32 -3.33 4.53
N ASN A 173 -4.05 -2.57 5.34
CA ASN A 173 -5.51 -2.65 5.41
C ASN A 173 -6.06 -1.27 5.07
N ALA A 174 -6.75 -1.18 3.95
CA ALA A 174 -7.37 0.05 3.50
C ALA A 174 -8.88 -0.18 3.40
N GLN A 175 -9.65 0.67 4.08
CA GLN A 175 -11.09 0.67 4.05
C GLN A 175 -11.55 2.01 3.47
N ALA A 176 -12.41 1.93 2.47
CA ALA A 176 -13.07 3.10 1.92
C ALA A 176 -14.57 2.90 1.97
N GLY A 177 -15.27 3.93 2.42
CA GLY A 177 -16.71 3.97 2.50
C GLY A 177 -17.22 5.29 1.95
N ASN A 178 -18.28 5.22 1.16
CA ASN A 178 -19.15 6.35 0.93
C ASN A 178 -20.54 5.89 1.36
N GLN A 179 -21.00 6.34 2.51
CA GLN A 179 -22.41 6.23 2.88
C GLN A 179 -23.06 7.58 2.69
N VAL A 180 -24.21 7.63 2.04
CA VAL A 180 -24.97 8.86 1.81
C VAL A 180 -26.38 8.66 2.34
N ILE A 181 -26.87 9.63 3.11
CA ILE A 181 -28.22 9.61 3.67
C ILE A 181 -28.99 10.81 3.12
N SER A 182 -30.18 10.56 2.59
CA SER A 182 -31.08 11.57 2.05
C SER A 182 -31.69 12.45 3.14
N ALA A 183 -31.99 13.70 2.80
CA ALA A 183 -32.89 14.51 3.60
C ALA A 183 -34.34 14.03 3.41
N VAL A 184 -35.06 13.87 4.52
CA VAL A 184 -36.45 13.43 4.51
C VAL A 184 -37.37 14.66 4.43
N VAL A 185 -38.27 14.68 3.46
CA VAL A 185 -39.29 15.70 3.28
C VAL A 185 -40.65 15.10 3.58
N PRO A 186 -41.28 15.45 4.72
CA PRO A 186 -42.61 14.95 5.07
C PRO A 186 -43.66 15.38 4.05
N ASP A 187 -44.62 14.50 3.78
CA ASP A 187 -45.81 14.85 2.99
C ASP A 187 -46.80 15.64 3.87
N PRO A 188 -47.17 16.89 3.51
CA PRO A 188 -48.13 17.69 4.27
C PRO A 188 -49.53 17.05 4.36
N GLU A 189 -49.89 16.14 3.45
CA GLU A 189 -51.18 15.45 3.45
C GLU A 189 -51.16 14.11 4.22
N GLY A 190 -50.01 13.76 4.83
CA GLY A 190 -49.84 12.54 5.63
C GLY A 190 -49.54 11.29 4.80
N GLY A 191 -49.20 11.44 3.52
CA GLY A 191 -48.68 10.35 2.70
C GLY A 191 -47.23 9.98 3.01
N PRO A 192 -46.63 9.06 2.22
CA PRO A 192 -45.24 8.67 2.40
C PRO A 192 -44.28 9.85 2.22
N PRO A 193 -43.21 9.96 3.04
CA PRO A 193 -42.23 11.00 2.87
C PRO A 193 -41.50 10.88 1.52
N SER A 194 -41.02 12.01 1.02
CA SER A 194 -40.11 12.05 -0.13
C SER A 194 -38.66 12.24 0.34
N TYR A 195 -37.71 11.86 -0.51
CA TYR A 195 -36.29 11.90 -0.20
C TYR A 195 -35.54 12.79 -1.18
N VAL A 196 -34.82 13.78 -0.64
CA VAL A 196 -33.85 14.56 -1.40
C VAL A 196 -32.49 13.89 -1.23
N GLY A 197 -31.95 13.35 -2.33
CA GLY A 197 -30.73 12.54 -2.33
C GLY A 197 -29.47 13.32 -1.98
N ALA A 198 -28.53 12.64 -1.35
CA ALA A 198 -27.14 13.04 -1.21
C ALA A 198 -26.27 12.19 -2.15
N GLN A 199 -25.15 12.75 -2.57
CA GLN A 199 -24.18 12.11 -3.44
C GLN A 199 -22.77 12.24 -2.87
N ALA A 200 -21.97 11.19 -2.98
CA ALA A 200 -20.57 11.20 -2.56
C ALA A 200 -19.70 10.28 -3.42
N SER A 201 -18.47 10.71 -3.69
CA SER A 201 -17.44 9.89 -4.34
C SER A 201 -16.07 10.18 -3.75
N MET A 202 -15.16 9.23 -3.90
CA MET A 202 -13.79 9.39 -3.44
C MET A 202 -12.80 8.83 -4.46
N LEU A 203 -11.78 9.60 -4.78
CA LEU A 203 -10.64 9.15 -5.57
C LEU A 203 -9.40 9.16 -4.69
N VAL A 204 -8.56 8.13 -4.80
CA VAL A 204 -7.20 8.17 -4.24
C VAL A 204 -6.21 8.25 -5.38
N ARG A 205 -5.19 9.11 -5.23
CA ARG A 205 -4.11 9.27 -6.20
C ARG A 205 -2.76 9.42 -5.51
N ASP A 206 -1.71 9.17 -6.30
CA ASP A 206 -0.31 9.32 -5.91
C ASP A 206 0.09 8.51 -4.66
N LEU A 207 -0.60 7.37 -4.43
CA LEU A 207 -0.36 6.54 -3.25
C LEU A 207 1.01 5.86 -3.34
N THR A 208 1.93 6.31 -2.49
CA THR A 208 3.35 5.95 -2.54
C THR A 208 3.81 5.39 -1.21
N LEU A 209 4.37 4.19 -1.25
CA LEU A 209 5.15 3.58 -0.18
C LEU A 209 6.61 4.06 -0.28
N ARG A 210 7.14 4.60 0.82
CA ARG A 210 8.55 4.93 0.98
C ARG A 210 9.18 3.99 2.00
N ILE A 211 10.29 3.36 1.63
CA ILE A 211 11.09 2.50 2.53
C ILE A 211 12.48 3.11 2.63
N GLU A 212 12.88 3.47 3.84
CA GLU A 212 14.23 3.96 4.14
C GLU A 212 15.07 2.86 4.78
N VAL A 213 16.28 2.70 4.27
CA VAL A 213 17.20 1.66 4.68
C VAL A 213 18.53 2.30 5.08
N GLN A 214 19.21 1.69 6.05
CA GLN A 214 20.55 2.08 6.44
C GLN A 214 21.48 0.87 6.42
N PRO A 215 22.76 1.05 6.02
CA PRO A 215 23.78 0.04 6.25
C PRO A 215 23.91 -0.24 7.75
N VAL A 216 24.02 -1.51 8.10
CA VAL A 216 24.38 -1.96 9.46
C VAL A 216 25.89 -2.13 9.48
N PRO A 217 26.64 -1.35 10.30
CA PRO A 217 28.08 -1.49 10.38
C PRO A 217 28.45 -2.91 10.81
N GLU A 218 29.34 -3.54 10.06
CA GLU A 218 29.89 -4.83 10.45
C GLU A 218 30.64 -4.73 11.80
N PRO A 219 30.74 -5.82 12.58
CA PRO A 219 31.55 -5.85 13.80
C PRO A 219 33.00 -5.36 13.58
N SER A 220 33.56 -5.62 12.40
CA SER A 220 34.88 -5.14 11.96
C SER A 220 34.99 -3.61 11.92
N THR A 221 33.89 -2.91 11.60
CA THR A 221 33.82 -1.44 11.58
C THR A 221 34.02 -0.89 12.99
N TRP A 222 33.42 -1.52 13.99
CA TRP A 222 33.60 -1.16 15.39
C TRP A 222 35.01 -1.47 15.90
N LEU A 223 35.61 -2.57 15.44
CA LEU A 223 37.00 -2.89 15.74
C LEU A 223 37.98 -1.89 15.12
N MET A 224 37.75 -1.45 13.88
CA MET A 224 38.58 -0.41 13.26
C MET A 224 38.39 0.95 13.92
N PHE A 225 37.15 1.32 14.26
CA PHE A 225 36.87 2.56 14.97
C PHE A 225 37.54 2.58 16.35
N SER A 226 37.35 1.53 17.16
CA SER A 226 37.97 1.41 18.48
C SER A 226 39.49 1.33 18.40
N GLY A 227 40.04 0.62 17.42
CA GLY A 227 41.46 0.57 17.12
C GLY A 227 42.03 1.95 16.76
N GLY A 228 41.33 2.72 15.93
CA GLY A 228 41.70 4.09 15.58
C GLY A 228 41.70 5.04 16.79
N VAL A 229 40.67 4.97 17.63
CA VAL A 229 40.60 5.77 18.87
C VAL A 229 41.72 5.38 19.84
N ALA A 230 42.01 4.09 19.99
CA ALA A 230 43.11 3.61 20.83
C ALA A 230 44.48 4.09 20.33
N ALA A 231 44.71 4.04 19.01
CA ALA A 231 45.93 4.55 18.39
C ALA A 231 46.10 6.07 18.60
N LEU A 232 45.03 6.86 18.48
CA LEU A 232 45.06 8.30 18.76
C LEU A 232 45.35 8.61 20.23
N ALA A 233 44.77 7.84 21.16
CA ALA A 233 45.05 7.99 22.59
C ALA A 233 46.52 7.65 22.94
N LEU A 234 47.07 6.60 22.35
CA LEU A 234 48.49 6.24 22.49
C LEU A 234 49.41 7.30 21.89
N ALA A 235 49.11 7.81 20.69
CA ALA A 235 49.89 8.88 20.08
C ALA A 235 49.90 10.17 20.93
N ARG A 236 48.77 10.52 21.55
CA ARG A 236 48.66 11.71 22.44
C ARG A 236 49.45 11.54 23.74
N THR A 237 49.45 10.34 24.33
CA THR A 237 50.22 10.05 25.54
C THR A 237 51.72 10.02 25.27
N LEU A 238 52.15 9.47 24.13
CA LEU A 238 53.55 9.51 23.70
C LEU A 238 54.04 10.93 23.40
N LYS A 239 53.21 11.77 22.77
CA LYS A 239 53.54 13.19 22.48
C LYS A 239 53.63 14.04 23.75
N LYS A 240 52.90 13.73 24.83
CA LYS A 240 53.02 14.41 26.12
C LYS A 240 54.26 14.00 26.94
N ARG A 241 54.87 12.86 26.61
CA ARG A 241 56.06 12.32 27.30
C ARG A 241 57.38 12.71 26.61
N ARG A 242 57.32 13.35 25.44
CA ARG A 242 58.44 14.04 24.78
C ARG A 242 58.33 15.52 25.05
#